data_AF-A0A935HPR9-F1
#
_entry.id   AF-A0A935HPR9-F1
#
_cell.length_a   1.000
_cell.length_b   1.000
_cell.length_c   1.000
_cell.angle_alpha   90.00
_cell.angle_beta   90.00
_cell.angle_gamma   90.00
#
_symmetry.space_group_name_H-M   'P 1'
#
loop_
_entity.id
_entity.type
_entity.pdbx_description
1 polymer ?
#
loop_
_entity_poly.entity_id
_entity_poly.type
_entity_poly.pdbx_seq_one_letter_code
_entity_poly.pdbx_strand_id
1 'polypeptide(L)' 'MTAVELRTEITRLLSEERNTSVLEAIRMLLRREDPDEDFSPEERAELDAEHERALRGEGTTYTPEQVKEMARQAMGR' A
#
# COMPACT_ATOMS: atom_id res chain seq x y z
N MET A 1 -14.68 -27.00 1.87
CA MET A 1 -14.86 -25.92 2.85
C MET A 1 -15.60 -24.77 2.18
N THR A 2 -16.76 -24.40 2.71
CA THR A 2 -17.59 -23.30 2.22
C THR A 2 -17.16 -21.98 2.86
N ALA A 3 -17.59 -20.85 2.29
CA ALA A 3 -17.36 -19.53 2.89
C ALA A 3 -17.94 -19.42 4.32
N VAL A 4 -19.05 -20.11 4.58
CA VAL A 4 -19.68 -20.14 5.91
C VAL A 4 -18.83 -20.93 6.91
N GLU A 5 -18.31 -22.09 6.49
CA GLU A 5 -17.40 -22.90 7.30
C GLU A 5 -16.11 -22.13 7.63
N LEU A 6 -15.50 -21.50 6.63
CA LEU A 6 -14.29 -20.70 6.80
C LEU A 6 -14.49 -19.50 7.76
N ARG A 7 -15.60 -18.76 7.61
CA ARG A 7 -15.93 -17.64 8.52
C ARG A 7 -16.11 -18.09 9.96
N THR A 8 -16.72 -19.26 10.14
CA THR A 8 -16.96 -19.84 11.47
C THR A 8 -15.63 -20.23 12.13
N GLU A 9 -14.73 -20.84 11.36
CA GLU A 9 -13.39 -21.20 11.82
C GLU A 9 -12.55 -19.96 12.19
N ILE A 10 -12.52 -18.93 11.34
CA ILE A 10 -11.80 -17.67 11.60
C ILE A 10 -12.32 -17.02 12.88
N THR A 11 -13.64 -16.92 13.07
CA THR A 11 -14.23 -16.33 14.28
C THR A 11 -13.81 -17.09 15.53
N ARG A 12 -13.77 -18.43 15.47
CA ARG A 12 -13.32 -19.27 16.58
C ARG A 12 -11.86 -18.98 16.93
N LEU A 13 -10.97 -18.99 15.94
CA LEU A 13 -9.54 -18.69 16.15
C LEU A 13 -9.32 -17.30 16.75
N LEU A 14 -10.06 -16.28 16.27
CA LEU A 14 -9.99 -14.93 16.80
C LEU A 14 -10.48 -14.82 18.25
N SER A 15 -11.48 -15.63 18.64
CA SER A 15 -11.98 -15.63 20.03
C SER A 15 -11.01 -16.23 21.04
N GLU A 16 -10.09 -17.08 20.56
CA GLU A 16 -9.06 -17.73 21.38
C GLU A 16 -7.76 -16.90 21.44
N GLU A 17 -7.57 -15.97 20.50
CA GLU A 17 -6.39 -15.10 20.42
C GLU A 17 -6.43 -14.00 21.49
N ARG A 18 -5.34 -13.87 22.24
CA ARG A 18 -5.17 -12.88 23.31
C ARG A 18 -4.10 -11.85 23.00
N ASN A 19 -3.30 -12.07 21.96
CA ASN A 19 -2.28 -11.14 21.50
C ASN A 19 -2.93 -9.98 20.73
N THR A 20 -3.01 -8.83 21.39
CA THR A 20 -3.60 -7.62 20.82
C THR A 20 -2.92 -7.17 19.54
N SER A 21 -1.60 -7.31 19.41
CA SER A 21 -0.87 -6.92 18.19
C SER A 21 -1.24 -7.81 17.00
N VAL A 22 -1.53 -9.09 17.23
CA VAL A 22 -2.03 -9.99 16.18
C VAL A 22 -3.44 -9.59 15.77
N LEU A 23 -4.31 -9.30 16.73
CA LEU A 23 -5.67 -8.84 16.47
C LEU A 23 -5.71 -7.50 15.71
N GLU A 24 -4.78 -6.58 16.01
CA GLU A 24 -4.62 -5.32 15.27
C GLU A 24 -4.18 -5.54 13.83
N ALA A 25 -3.21 -6.42 13.59
CA ALA A 25 -2.78 -6.77 12.24
C ALA A 25 -3.92 -7.40 11.42
N ILE A 26 -4.70 -8.30 12.03
CA ILE A 26 -5.86 -8.91 11.38
C ILE A 26 -6.94 -7.86 11.11
N ARG A 27 -7.18 -6.94 12.06
CA ARG A 27 -8.11 -5.82 11.87
C ARG A 27 -7.71 -4.97 10.66
N MET A 28 -6.43 -4.63 10.50
CA MET A 28 -5.96 -3.88 9.34
C MET A 28 -6.20 -4.62 8.02
N LEU A 29 -5.89 -5.92 7.96
CA LEU A 29 -6.09 -6.75 6.77
C LEU A 29 -7.57 -6.90 6.39
N LEU A 30 -8.44 -7.09 7.39
CA LEU A 30 -9.89 -7.22 7.17
C LEU A 30 -10.56 -5.88 6.85
N ARG A 31 -10.02 -4.76 7.37
CA ARG A 31 -10.60 -3.45 7.14
C ARG A 31 -10.51 -3.03 5.69
N ARG A 32 -9.55 -3.59 4.92
CA ARG A 32 -9.40 -3.41 3.47
C ARG A 32 -9.91 -2.01 3.06
N GLU A 33 -9.30 -0.97 3.64
CA GLU A 33 -9.25 0.31 2.94
C GLU A 33 -8.56 -0.09 1.64
N ASP A 34 -9.31 -0.12 0.53
CA ASP A 34 -8.72 -0.36 -0.77
C ASP A 34 -7.59 0.68 -0.89
N PRO A 35 -6.30 0.28 -0.86
CA PRO A 35 -5.24 1.26 -1.14
C PRO A 35 -5.36 1.79 -2.58
N ASP A 36 -6.21 1.14 -3.40
CA ASP A 36 -6.60 1.59 -4.72
C ASP A 36 -7.63 2.75 -4.70
N GLU A 37 -8.27 3.06 -3.57
CA GLU A 37 -9.16 4.22 -3.43
C GLU A 37 -8.44 5.51 -3.00
N ASP A 38 -7.14 5.46 -2.70
CA ASP A 38 -6.38 6.65 -2.26
C ASP A 38 -5.96 7.58 -3.41
N PHE A 39 -6.11 7.18 -4.66
CA PHE A 39 -5.92 8.07 -5.80
C PHE A 39 -7.26 8.43 -6.42
N SER A 40 -7.60 9.70 -6.36
CA SER A 40 -8.64 10.29 -7.19
C SER A 40 -8.41 9.96 -8.67
N PRO A 41 -9.47 9.98 -9.50
CA PRO A 41 -9.32 9.82 -10.95
C PRO A 41 -8.30 10.79 -11.57
N GLU A 42 -8.14 11.96 -10.96
CA GLU A 42 -7.19 13.01 -11.37
C GLU A 42 -5.75 12.58 -11.05
N GLU A 43 -5.48 12.08 -9.85
CA GLU A 43 -4.15 11.58 -9.45
C GLU A 43 -3.73 10.34 -10.26
N ARG A 44 -4.69 9.46 -10.61
CA ARG A 44 -4.43 8.33 -11.51
C ARG A 44 -4.04 8.81 -12.91
N ALA A 45 -4.75 9.80 -13.44
CA ALA A 45 -4.43 10.37 -14.75
C ALA A 45 -3.05 11.07 -14.76
N GLU A 46 -2.66 11.69 -13.65
CA GLU A 46 -1.33 12.30 -13.49
C GLU A 46 -0.21 11.24 -13.48
N LEU A 47 -0.41 10.15 -12.72
CA LEU A 47 0.52 9.01 -12.69
C LEU A 47 0.68 8.34 -14.05
N ASP A 48 -0.44 8.12 -14.77
CA ASP A 48 -0.41 7.55 -16.12
C ASP A 48 0.34 8.48 -17.09
N ALA A 49 0.12 9.80 -16.99
CA ALA A 49 0.82 10.79 -17.81
C ALA A 49 2.32 10.89 -17.48
N GLU A 50 2.72 10.69 -16.22
CA GLU A 50 4.13 10.59 -15.84
C GLU A 50 4.77 9.29 -16.34
N HIS A 51 4.06 8.17 -16.27
CA HIS A 51 4.51 6.89 -16.80
C HIS A 51 4.73 6.94 -18.32
N GLU A 52 3.78 7.51 -19.07
CA GLU A 52 3.94 7.71 -20.52
C GLU A 52 5.14 8.60 -20.87
N ARG A 53 5.34 9.68 -20.12
CA ARG A 53 6.51 10.56 -20.26
C ARG A 53 7.81 9.80 -20.02
N ALA A 54 7.87 8.97 -18.97
CA ALA A 54 9.03 8.12 -18.69
C ALA A 54 9.30 7.11 -19.82
N LEU A 55 8.26 6.48 -20.38
CA LEU A 55 8.39 5.57 -21.53
C LEU A 55 8.89 6.27 -22.80
N ARG A 56 8.51 7.54 -23.01
CA ARG A 56 9.04 8.38 -24.11
C ARG A 56 10.45 8.90 -23.86
N GLY A 57 11.03 8.64 -22.68
CA GLY A 57 12.30 9.23 -22.25
C GLY A 57 12.21 10.74 -21.96
N GLU A 58 10.99 11.26 -21.85
CA GLU A 58 10.66 12.65 -21.57
C GLU A 58 10.53 12.83 -20.06
N GLY A 59 11.62 12.64 -19.32
CA GLY A 59 11.60 12.72 -17.86
C GLY A 59 12.99 12.90 -17.29
N THR A 60 13.07 13.43 -16.06
CA THR A 60 14.34 13.48 -15.35
C THR A 60 14.61 12.10 -14.77
N THR A 61 15.55 11.37 -15.36
CA THR A 61 16.01 10.11 -14.79
C THR A 61 17.04 10.42 -13.70
N TYR A 62 16.83 9.85 -12.53
CA TYR A 62 17.77 9.97 -11.41
C TYR A 62 18.48 8.65 -11.22
N THR A 63 19.80 8.71 -11.10
CA THR A 63 20.59 7.58 -10.63
C THR A 63 20.24 7.26 -9.17
N PRO A 64 20.45 6.02 -8.71
CA PRO A 64 20.22 5.65 -7.30
C PRO A 64 20.93 6.57 -6.29
N GLU A 65 22.10 7.10 -6.66
CA GLU A 65 22.89 8.04 -5.86
C GLU A 65 22.19 9.40 -5.74
N GLN A 66 21.63 9.92 -6.84
CA GLN A 66 20.87 11.17 -6.85
C GLN A 66 19.58 11.04 -6.05
N VAL A 67 18.88 9.90 -6.15
CA VAL A 67 17.68 9.63 -5.34
C VAL A 67 18.01 9.62 -3.84
N LYS A 68 19.12 8.98 -3.44
CA LYS A 68 19.58 8.97 -2.04
C LYS A 68 19.89 10.38 -1.53
N GLU A 69 20.49 11.22 -2.36
CA GLU A 69 20.85 12.58 -1.98
C GLU A 69 19.61 13.47 -1.83
N MET A 70 18.66 13.38 -2.77
CA MET A 70 17.37 14.08 -2.65
C MET A 70 16.60 13.64 -1.40
N ALA A 71 16.60 12.34 -1.09
CA ALA A 71 15.95 11.82 0.12
C ALA A 71 16.60 12.37 1.41
N ARG A 72 17.93 12.50 1.46
CA ARG A 72 18.64 13.12 2.60
C ARG A 72 18.26 14.60 2.76
N GLN A 73 18.25 15.34 1.66
CA GLN A 73 17.89 16.77 1.66
C GLN A 73 16.44 16.99 2.10
N ALA A 74 15.50 16.14 1.65
CA ALA A 74 14.10 16.19 2.06
C ALA A 74 13.91 15.87 3.57
N MET A 75 14.80 15.06 4.15
CA MET A 75 14.81 14.73 5.57
C MET A 75 15.56 15.75 6.45
N GLY A 76 16.08 16.85 5.87
CA GLY A 76 16.69 17.94 6.63
C GLY A 76 17.96 17.56 7.39
N ARG A 77 18.81 16.69 6.82
CA ARG A 77 20.15 16.38 7.34
C ARG A 77 21.23 16.70 6.33
#